data_AF-A0A349SQP6-F1
#
_entry.id   AF-A0A349SQP6-F1
#
_cell.length_a   1.000
_cell.length_b   1.000
_cell.length_c   1.000
_cell.angle_alpha   90.00
_cell.angle_beta   90.00
_cell.angle_gamma   90.00
#
_symmetry.space_group_name_H-M   'P 1'
#
loop_
_entity.id
_entity.type
_entity.pdbx_description
1 polymer ?
#
loop_
_entity_poly.entity_id
_entity_poly.type
_entity_poly.pdbx_seq_one_letter_code
_entity_poly.pdbx_strand_id
1 'polypeptide(L)'
;MSIIKTPNGYDLDSSGRRVVVDPVTRIEGHMRCEVNVDDNNVIRNAVSSGTMWRGLEVILKGRDPRDAWAFVERICGVCTGCHALTSVRAVEDALGIKIPPNAHLIREIMAKTLQVHDHVVHFYHLHALDWVNPVNALKADPKATSQLQQMVSPAHPMSSPGYFRDIQTRIRKFVESGQLGPFKNGYWDNPAYKLPPEADLMAVAHYLEALDLQKDFVKVHTVFGGKNPHPNYLVGGVPCAINMDGDLSAGAPLNMERLNFVKARIDEMVAFCNNVLIPDVLAIASFYKDWLYGGGLGAYSVMDYGAYPKVNYDKSTDQLPGGVILNGNWNEVFPVDPRDPEQ
;
A
#
# COMPACT_ATOMS: atom_id res chain seq x y z
N MET A 1 0.05 -35.00 18.74
CA MET A 1 -1.07 -34.59 17.88
C MET A 1 -0.47 -33.74 16.77
N SER A 2 -0.18 -34.33 15.61
CA SER A 2 0.56 -33.66 14.53
C SER A 2 -0.34 -32.94 13.52
N ILE A 3 -1.57 -33.44 13.32
CA ILE A 3 -2.51 -32.94 12.30
C ILE A 3 -3.76 -32.36 12.96
N ILE A 4 -4.15 -31.15 12.57
CA ILE A 4 -5.38 -30.47 12.99
C ILE A 4 -6.22 -30.17 11.74
N LYS A 5 -7.46 -30.67 11.71
CA LYS A 5 -8.43 -30.28 10.69
C LYS A 5 -9.19 -29.04 11.14
N THR A 6 -9.14 -27.96 10.37
CA THR A 6 -9.82 -26.72 10.71
C THR A 6 -11.24 -26.69 10.11
N PRO A 7 -12.19 -25.96 10.72
CA PRO A 7 -13.54 -25.81 10.17
C PRO A 7 -13.58 -25.18 8.77
N ASN A 8 -12.56 -24.39 8.40
CA ASN A 8 -12.43 -23.76 7.08
C ASN A 8 -11.68 -24.62 6.05
N GLY A 9 -11.52 -25.92 6.30
CA GLY A 9 -11.08 -26.89 5.29
C GLY A 9 -9.57 -27.07 5.13
N TYR A 10 -8.74 -26.60 6.09
CA TYR A 10 -7.30 -26.84 6.08
C TYR A 10 -6.92 -28.04 6.96
N ASP A 11 -6.03 -28.89 6.46
CA ASP A 11 -5.36 -29.93 7.24
C ASP A 11 -3.97 -29.41 7.64
N LEU A 12 -3.84 -28.91 8.86
CA LEU A 12 -2.60 -28.34 9.39
C LEU A 12 -1.71 -29.44 9.97
N ASP A 13 -0.56 -29.72 9.35
CA ASP A 13 0.41 -30.72 9.82
C ASP A 13 1.72 -30.09 10.30
N SER A 14 2.04 -30.30 11.58
CA SER A 14 3.22 -29.76 12.26
C SER A 14 4.40 -30.74 12.39
N SER A 15 4.30 -31.97 11.85
CA SER A 15 5.36 -32.98 11.96
C SER A 15 6.56 -32.76 11.03
N GLY A 16 6.38 -32.01 9.95
CA GLY A 16 7.43 -31.72 8.97
C GLY A 16 8.53 -30.81 9.51
N ARG A 17 9.58 -30.61 8.70
CA ARG A 17 10.71 -29.73 9.04
C ARG A 17 10.20 -28.32 9.31
N ARG A 18 10.54 -27.75 10.47
CA ARG A 18 10.16 -26.40 10.86
C ARG A 18 11.15 -25.38 10.28
N VAL A 19 10.63 -24.31 9.68
CA VAL A 19 11.38 -23.15 9.19
C VAL A 19 10.84 -21.90 9.88
N VAL A 20 11.74 -21.02 10.28
CA VAL A 20 11.42 -19.80 11.03
C VAL A 20 11.94 -18.59 10.26
N VAL A 21 11.09 -17.61 10.04
CA VAL A 21 11.44 -16.30 9.50
C VAL A 21 11.15 -15.25 10.56
N ASP A 22 12.23 -14.81 11.22
CA ASP A 22 12.20 -13.83 12.30
C ASP A 22 13.53 -13.07 12.31
N PRO A 23 13.57 -11.80 11.85
CA PRO A 23 12.42 -10.97 11.49
C PRO A 23 11.83 -11.29 10.10
N VAL A 24 10.52 -11.12 9.95
CA VAL A 24 9.92 -10.85 8.63
C VAL A 24 10.24 -9.39 8.28
N THR A 25 11.11 -9.18 7.29
CA THR A 25 11.51 -7.84 6.81
C THR A 25 10.60 -7.33 5.70
N ARG A 26 10.75 -6.05 5.31
CA ARG A 26 9.95 -5.39 4.25
C ARG A 26 8.44 -5.40 4.54
N ILE A 27 8.08 -5.30 5.81
CA ILE A 27 6.74 -5.03 6.32
C ILE A 27 6.80 -3.85 7.29
N GLU A 28 5.65 -3.30 7.65
CA GLU A 28 5.55 -2.40 8.81
C GLU A 28 5.54 -3.20 10.11
N GLY A 29 6.24 -2.71 11.13
CA GLY A 29 6.23 -3.30 12.46
C GLY A 29 7.03 -4.58 12.62
N HIS A 30 6.52 -5.51 13.44
CA HIS A 30 7.22 -6.72 13.87
C HIS A 30 6.34 -7.95 13.73
N MET A 31 6.84 -8.91 12.94
CA MET A 31 6.19 -10.19 12.71
C MET A 31 7.22 -11.31 12.73
N ARG A 32 6.76 -12.46 13.25
CA ARG A 32 7.41 -13.75 13.16
C ARG A 32 6.50 -14.68 12.36
N CYS A 33 7.06 -15.37 11.37
CA CYS A 33 6.37 -16.40 10.61
C CYS A 33 7.08 -17.73 10.78
N GLU A 34 6.33 -18.78 11.06
CA GLU A 34 6.86 -20.14 11.15
C GLU A 34 6.05 -21.08 10.28
N VAL A 35 6.74 -21.99 9.61
CA VAL A 35 6.09 -22.99 8.76
C VAL A 35 6.66 -24.38 9.03
N ASN A 36 5.85 -25.40 8.79
CA ASN A 36 6.33 -26.78 8.65
C ASN A 36 6.23 -27.17 7.18
N VAL A 37 7.30 -27.71 6.63
CA VAL A 37 7.35 -28.24 5.27
C VAL A 37 7.48 -29.75 5.29
N ASP A 38 6.78 -30.42 4.37
CA ASP A 38 6.92 -31.87 4.17
C ASP A 38 8.21 -32.24 3.41
N ASP A 39 8.40 -33.53 3.13
CA ASP A 39 9.57 -34.06 2.41
C ASP A 39 9.68 -33.52 0.97
N ASN A 40 8.59 -32.97 0.41
CA ASN A 40 8.56 -32.33 -0.91
C ASN A 40 8.74 -30.80 -0.83
N ASN A 41 9.09 -30.27 0.34
CA ASN A 41 9.20 -28.84 0.65
C ASN A 41 7.87 -28.06 0.50
N VAL A 42 6.73 -28.72 0.61
CA VAL A 42 5.43 -28.04 0.58
C VAL A 42 5.04 -27.62 1.99
N ILE A 43 4.64 -26.35 2.18
CA ILE A 43 4.16 -25.84 3.47
C ILE A 43 2.86 -26.58 3.85
N ARG A 44 2.85 -27.29 4.99
CA ARG A 44 1.69 -28.01 5.54
C ARG A 44 1.13 -27.39 6.82
N ASN A 45 1.86 -26.47 7.43
CA ASN A 45 1.41 -25.66 8.56
C ASN A 45 2.06 -24.27 8.49
N ALA A 46 1.33 -23.25 8.93
CA ALA A 46 1.82 -21.87 9.00
C ALA A 46 1.31 -21.21 10.29
N VAL A 47 2.20 -20.48 10.96
CA VAL A 47 1.93 -19.77 12.20
C VAL A 47 2.32 -18.31 12.02
N SER A 48 1.33 -17.42 12.12
CA SER A 48 1.50 -15.97 12.08
C SER A 48 1.54 -15.43 13.51
N SER A 49 2.62 -14.71 13.87
CA SER A 49 2.78 -14.11 15.20
C SER A 49 3.10 -12.62 15.07
N GLY A 50 2.18 -11.77 15.53
CA GLY A 50 2.47 -10.35 15.76
C GLY A 50 3.36 -10.20 17.00
N THR A 51 4.55 -9.64 16.84
CA THR A 51 5.57 -9.60 17.90
C THR A 51 5.70 -8.22 18.56
N MET A 52 4.66 -7.39 18.47
CA MET A 52 4.61 -6.08 19.11
C MET A 52 3.20 -5.71 19.60
N TRP A 53 3.15 -4.89 20.65
CA TRP A 53 1.92 -4.28 21.16
C TRP A 53 2.24 -2.97 21.88
N ARG A 54 1.34 -1.98 21.76
CA ARG A 54 1.50 -0.64 22.39
C ARG A 54 0.31 -0.20 23.25
N GLY A 55 -0.85 -0.85 23.13
CA GLY A 55 -2.00 -0.60 24.01
C GLY A 55 -2.71 0.75 23.83
N LEU A 56 -2.84 1.27 22.61
CA LEU A 56 -3.51 2.56 22.34
C LEU A 56 -4.96 2.59 22.85
N GLU A 57 -5.68 1.47 22.76
CA GLU A 57 -7.05 1.32 23.29
C GLU A 57 -7.12 1.61 24.81
N VAL A 58 -6.09 1.19 25.56
CA VAL A 58 -5.98 1.45 27.00
C VAL A 58 -5.62 2.91 27.24
N ILE A 59 -4.65 3.44 26.47
CA ILE A 59 -4.16 4.82 26.59
C ILE A 59 -5.27 5.85 26.34
N LEU A 60 -6.25 5.55 25.50
CA LEU A 60 -7.37 6.45 25.18
C LEU A 60 -8.41 6.58 26.30
N LYS A 61 -8.46 5.63 27.26
CA LYS A 61 -9.47 5.67 28.32
C LYS A 61 -9.37 6.97 29.13
N GLY A 62 -10.49 7.68 29.26
CA GLY A 62 -10.58 8.94 30.00
C GLY A 62 -10.06 10.18 29.26
N ARG A 63 -9.63 10.06 28.00
CA ARG A 63 -9.25 11.21 27.16
C ARG A 63 -10.47 11.86 26.51
N ASP A 64 -10.30 13.11 26.10
CA ASP A 64 -11.31 13.84 25.33
C ASP A 64 -11.48 13.19 23.93
N PRO A 65 -12.71 12.86 23.49
CA PRO A 65 -12.95 12.31 22.16
C PRO A 65 -12.39 13.17 21.01
N ARG A 66 -12.29 14.49 21.20
CA ARG A 66 -11.74 15.42 20.19
C ARG A 66 -10.24 15.24 19.96
N ASP A 67 -9.52 14.69 20.93
CA ASP A 67 -8.08 14.44 20.85
C ASP A 67 -7.76 13.03 20.33
N ALA A 68 -8.73 12.12 20.33
CA ALA A 68 -8.53 10.70 20.05
C ALA A 68 -7.85 10.46 18.69
N TRP A 69 -8.22 11.22 17.66
CA TRP A 69 -7.66 11.08 16.31
C TRP A 69 -6.15 11.23 16.30
N ALA A 70 -5.60 12.15 17.09
CA ALA A 70 -4.17 12.41 17.15
C ALA A 70 -3.44 11.24 17.83
N PHE A 71 -4.04 10.58 18.81
CA PHE A 71 -3.44 9.39 19.44
C PHE A 71 -3.47 8.20 18.49
N VAL A 72 -4.63 7.89 17.90
CA VAL A 72 -4.76 6.71 17.03
C VAL A 72 -4.08 6.87 15.69
N GLU A 73 -3.85 8.10 15.22
CA GLU A 73 -3.03 8.31 14.02
C GLU A 73 -1.61 7.75 14.18
N ARG A 74 -1.09 7.71 15.42
CA ARG A 74 0.22 7.14 15.71
C ARG A 74 0.17 5.63 15.84
N ILE A 75 -0.96 4.98 15.57
CA ILE A 75 -1.00 3.52 15.36
C ILE A 75 -0.11 3.16 14.18
N CYS A 76 -0.08 3.92 13.09
CA CYS A 76 0.79 3.59 11.96
C CYS A 76 1.26 4.83 11.21
N GLY A 77 2.56 4.86 10.88
CA GLY A 77 3.17 5.88 10.03
C GLY A 77 3.13 5.57 8.54
N VAL A 78 2.82 4.32 8.16
CA VAL A 78 2.70 3.88 6.75
C VAL A 78 1.30 4.18 6.24
N CYS A 79 0.26 3.55 6.80
CA CYS A 79 -1.14 3.88 6.51
C CYS A 79 -1.60 5.18 7.23
N THR A 80 -0.74 6.20 7.22
CA THR A 80 -0.87 7.42 8.00
C THR A 80 -2.14 8.21 7.67
N GLY A 81 -2.90 8.56 8.70
CA GLY A 81 -4.12 9.37 8.59
C GLY A 81 -5.41 8.55 8.48
N CYS A 82 -5.37 7.27 8.07
CA CYS A 82 -6.58 6.45 8.00
C CYS A 82 -7.21 6.24 9.39
N HIS A 83 -6.40 6.00 10.42
CA HIS A 83 -6.86 5.91 11.80
C HIS A 83 -7.43 7.23 12.33
N ALA A 84 -6.83 8.37 11.96
CA ALA A 84 -7.36 9.68 12.31
C ALA A 84 -8.72 9.92 11.66
N LEU A 85 -8.86 9.60 10.37
CA LEU A 85 -10.12 9.67 9.63
C LEU A 85 -11.20 8.80 10.26
N THR A 86 -10.87 7.55 10.61
CA THR A 86 -11.80 6.63 11.30
C THR A 86 -12.19 7.18 12.68
N SER A 87 -11.24 7.74 13.43
CA SER A 87 -11.52 8.32 14.74
C SER A 87 -12.47 9.52 14.67
N VAL A 88 -12.23 10.48 13.78
CA VAL A 88 -13.13 11.63 13.66
C VAL A 88 -14.52 11.19 13.18
N ARG A 89 -14.60 10.22 12.27
CA ARG A 89 -15.89 9.63 11.82
C ARG A 89 -16.63 8.95 12.98
N ALA A 90 -15.94 8.18 13.82
CA ALA A 90 -16.54 7.51 14.96
C ALA A 90 -17.09 8.49 16.00
N VAL A 91 -16.35 9.57 16.29
CA VAL A 91 -16.81 10.63 17.21
C VAL A 91 -17.97 11.42 16.61
N GLU A 92 -17.91 11.73 15.31
CA GLU A 92 -18.99 12.41 14.59
C GLU A 92 -20.27 11.56 14.56
N ASP A 93 -20.13 10.25 14.37
CA ASP A 93 -21.25 9.31 14.44
C ASP A 93 -21.90 9.29 15.83
N ALA A 94 -21.09 9.13 16.88
CA ALA A 94 -21.56 9.09 18.26
C ALA A 94 -22.27 10.39 18.70
N LEU A 95 -21.86 11.53 18.16
CA LEU A 95 -22.42 12.85 18.49
C LEU A 95 -23.45 13.37 17.47
N GLY A 96 -23.75 12.60 16.42
CA GLY A 96 -24.69 13.02 15.37
C GLY A 96 -24.21 14.21 14.53
N ILE A 97 -22.90 14.44 14.44
CA ILE A 97 -22.31 15.56 13.71
C ILE A 97 -22.30 15.26 12.21
N LYS A 98 -22.81 16.22 11.41
CA LYS A 98 -22.70 16.19 9.94
C LYS A 98 -21.72 17.26 9.49
N ILE A 99 -20.61 16.83 8.89
CA ILE A 99 -19.58 17.73 8.38
C ILE A 99 -20.01 18.41 7.07
N PRO A 100 -19.49 19.62 6.76
CA PRO A 100 -19.72 20.28 5.47
C PRO A 100 -19.19 19.47 4.28
N PRO A 101 -19.78 19.63 3.07
CA PRO A 101 -19.34 18.90 1.87
C PRO A 101 -17.86 19.06 1.53
N ASN A 102 -17.30 20.26 1.68
CA ASN A 102 -15.88 20.50 1.42
C ASN A 102 -14.97 19.72 2.37
N ALA A 103 -15.35 19.57 3.64
CA ALA A 103 -14.60 18.77 4.60
C ALA A 103 -14.64 17.28 4.24
N HIS A 104 -15.80 16.79 3.79
CA HIS A 104 -15.91 15.42 3.26
C HIS A 104 -14.98 15.22 2.07
N LEU A 105 -15.06 16.07 1.05
CA LEU A 105 -14.23 15.97 -0.16
C LEU A 105 -12.72 16.03 0.15
N ILE A 106 -12.29 16.94 1.03
CA ILE A 106 -10.87 17.05 1.43
C ILE A 106 -10.42 15.77 2.15
N ARG A 107 -11.23 15.21 3.06
CA ARG A 107 -10.92 13.94 3.72
C ARG A 107 -10.81 12.79 2.72
N GLU A 108 -11.69 12.74 1.72
CA GLU A 108 -11.60 11.71 0.66
C GLU A 108 -10.38 11.90 -0.24
N ILE A 109 -9.98 13.14 -0.55
CA ILE A 109 -8.75 13.42 -1.30
C ILE A 109 -7.52 12.97 -0.50
N MET A 110 -7.48 13.22 0.81
CA MET A 110 -6.42 12.71 1.68
C MET A 110 -6.43 11.18 1.71
N ALA A 111 -7.58 10.54 1.92
CA ALA A 111 -7.65 9.08 1.92
C ALA A 111 -7.17 8.45 0.59
N LYS A 112 -7.52 9.04 -0.55
CA LYS A 112 -7.08 8.56 -1.88
C LYS A 112 -5.60 8.88 -2.16
N THR A 113 -5.09 10.00 -1.64
CA THR A 113 -3.65 10.30 -1.67
C THR A 113 -2.87 9.22 -0.91
N LEU A 114 -3.35 8.86 0.29
CA LEU A 114 -2.75 7.78 1.07
C LEU A 114 -2.76 6.46 0.29
N GLN A 115 -3.89 6.05 -0.28
CA GLN A 115 -4.01 4.82 -1.07
C GLN A 115 -2.94 4.74 -2.17
N VAL A 116 -2.81 5.81 -2.97
CA VAL A 116 -1.82 5.85 -4.06
C VAL A 116 -0.40 5.79 -3.52
N HIS A 117 -0.06 6.61 -2.51
CA HIS A 117 1.27 6.64 -1.91
C HIS A 117 1.64 5.28 -1.32
N ASP A 118 0.77 4.72 -0.47
CA ASP A 118 0.99 3.46 0.23
C ASP A 118 1.15 2.31 -0.78
N HIS A 119 0.26 2.19 -1.77
CA HIS A 119 0.34 1.12 -2.77
C HIS A 119 1.57 1.22 -3.68
N VAL A 120 1.94 2.41 -4.13
CA VAL A 120 3.17 2.62 -4.91
C VAL A 120 4.38 2.25 -4.07
N VAL A 121 4.46 2.75 -2.83
CA VAL A 121 5.61 2.48 -1.96
C VAL A 121 5.69 1.00 -1.61
N HIS A 122 4.57 0.37 -1.27
CA HIS A 122 4.48 -1.06 -0.97
C HIS A 122 4.97 -1.89 -2.15
N PHE A 123 4.43 -1.67 -3.35
CA PHE A 123 4.80 -2.47 -4.51
C PHE A 123 6.31 -2.39 -4.78
N TYR A 124 6.87 -1.20 -4.90
CA TYR A 124 8.28 -1.07 -5.27
C TYR A 124 9.23 -1.38 -4.10
N HIS A 125 9.02 -0.79 -2.93
CA HIS A 125 10.03 -0.77 -1.87
C HIS A 125 9.88 -1.90 -0.85
N LEU A 126 8.69 -2.51 -0.77
CA LEU A 126 8.44 -3.65 0.12
C LEU A 126 8.31 -4.95 -0.67
N HIS A 127 7.61 -4.97 -1.82
CA HIS A 127 7.22 -6.20 -2.48
C HIS A 127 8.08 -6.58 -3.70
N ALA A 128 8.57 -5.62 -4.49
CA ALA A 128 9.19 -5.89 -5.79
C ALA A 128 10.40 -6.82 -5.68
N LEU A 129 11.17 -6.75 -4.59
CA LEU A 129 12.35 -7.60 -4.39
C LEU A 129 12.04 -9.08 -4.14
N ASP A 130 10.77 -9.47 -4.01
CA ASP A 130 10.36 -10.89 -4.07
C ASP A 130 10.27 -11.41 -5.52
N TRP A 131 10.16 -10.49 -6.49
CA TRP A 131 9.95 -10.80 -7.92
C TRP A 131 11.11 -10.36 -8.80
N VAL A 132 11.86 -9.35 -8.36
CA VAL A 132 12.91 -8.64 -9.10
C VAL A 132 14.27 -8.95 -8.50
N ASN A 133 15.22 -9.30 -9.36
CA ASN A 133 16.60 -9.60 -9.00
C ASN A 133 17.54 -8.47 -9.48
N PRO A 134 17.96 -7.54 -8.59
CA PRO A 134 18.81 -6.41 -8.95
C PRO A 134 20.23 -6.82 -9.37
N VAL A 135 20.69 -8.02 -9.01
CA VAL A 135 21.98 -8.55 -9.48
C VAL A 135 21.85 -9.07 -10.91
N ASN A 136 20.73 -9.69 -11.25
CA ASN A 136 20.46 -10.15 -12.61
C ASN A 136 20.28 -8.98 -13.59
N ALA A 137 19.75 -7.84 -13.15
CA ALA A 137 19.68 -6.59 -13.92
C ALA A 137 21.04 -6.12 -14.49
N LEU A 138 22.16 -6.49 -13.86
CA LEU A 138 23.51 -6.16 -14.35
C LEU A 138 23.89 -6.87 -15.67
N LYS A 139 23.15 -7.92 -16.03
CA LYS A 139 23.34 -8.69 -17.26
C LYS A 139 22.50 -8.20 -18.43
N ALA A 140 21.59 -7.26 -18.19
CA ALA A 140 20.64 -6.78 -19.19
C ALA A 140 21.32 -6.01 -20.33
N ASP A 141 20.78 -6.12 -21.54
CA ASP A 141 21.07 -5.17 -22.61
C ASP A 141 20.17 -3.92 -22.46
N PRO A 142 20.74 -2.70 -22.26
CA PRO A 142 19.96 -1.48 -22.15
C PRO A 142 19.09 -1.18 -23.38
N LYS A 143 19.51 -1.63 -24.58
CA LYS A 143 18.69 -1.44 -25.79
C LYS A 143 17.46 -2.36 -25.78
N ALA A 144 17.64 -3.63 -25.45
CA ALA A 144 16.51 -4.56 -25.27
C ALA A 144 15.59 -4.12 -24.11
N THR A 145 16.14 -3.61 -23.02
CA THR A 145 15.37 -3.03 -21.90
C THR A 145 14.53 -1.83 -22.35
N SER A 146 15.11 -0.94 -23.15
CA SER A 146 14.40 0.18 -23.76
C SER A 146 13.23 -0.27 -24.66
N GLN A 147 13.44 -1.30 -25.48
CA GLN A 147 12.39 -1.88 -26.30
C GLN A 147 11.28 -2.52 -25.45
N LEU A 148 11.65 -3.23 -24.39
CA LEU A 148 10.70 -3.80 -23.43
C LEU A 148 9.85 -2.70 -22.78
N GLN A 149 10.48 -1.64 -22.27
CA GLN A 149 9.79 -0.49 -21.70
C GLN A 149 8.76 0.11 -22.65
N GLN A 150 9.15 0.31 -23.92
CA GLN A 150 8.26 0.89 -24.94
C GLN A 150 7.09 -0.03 -25.30
N MET A 151 7.24 -1.34 -25.16
CA MET A 151 6.15 -2.31 -25.32
C MET A 151 5.23 -2.35 -24.09
N VAL A 152 5.82 -2.35 -22.88
CA VAL A 152 5.09 -2.45 -21.62
C VAL A 152 4.30 -1.18 -21.34
N SER A 153 4.93 -0.02 -21.52
CA SER A 153 4.30 1.29 -21.30
C SER A 153 4.78 2.31 -22.35
N PRO A 154 4.13 2.36 -23.52
CA PRO A 154 4.53 3.24 -24.62
C PRO A 154 4.42 4.74 -24.29
N ALA A 155 3.60 5.11 -23.31
CA ALA A 155 3.39 6.49 -22.88
C ALA A 155 4.39 6.94 -21.82
N HIS A 156 5.18 6.03 -21.22
CA HIS A 156 6.18 6.39 -20.22
C HIS A 156 7.44 6.98 -20.89
N PRO A 157 7.82 8.23 -20.59
CA PRO A 157 8.89 8.92 -21.31
C PRO A 157 10.30 8.42 -20.99
N MET A 158 10.54 7.85 -19.80
CA MET A 158 11.88 7.42 -19.37
C MET A 158 12.25 6.04 -19.94
N SER A 159 12.31 5.94 -21.27
CA SER A 159 12.48 4.66 -21.97
C SER A 159 13.75 4.56 -22.82
N SER A 160 14.66 5.54 -22.74
CA SER A 160 15.84 5.55 -23.62
C SER A 160 16.88 4.47 -23.25
N PRO A 161 17.63 3.91 -24.21
CA PRO A 161 18.72 2.98 -23.89
C PRO A 161 19.83 3.61 -23.05
N GLY A 162 20.04 4.93 -23.18
CA GLY A 162 21.00 5.68 -22.38
C GLY A 162 20.60 5.73 -20.91
N TYR A 163 19.32 6.01 -20.63
CA TYR A 163 18.77 6.00 -19.28
C TYR A 163 18.99 4.66 -18.56
N PHE A 164 18.59 3.54 -19.19
CA PHE A 164 18.78 2.22 -18.59
C PHE A 164 20.27 1.86 -18.42
N ARG A 165 21.15 2.30 -19.32
CA ARG A 165 22.60 2.12 -19.17
C ARG A 165 23.15 2.88 -17.97
N ASP A 166 22.69 4.10 -17.74
CA ASP A 166 23.12 4.92 -16.61
C ASP A 166 22.64 4.32 -15.28
N ILE A 167 21.39 3.85 -15.23
CA ILE A 167 20.85 3.09 -14.09
C ILE A 167 21.68 1.82 -13.85
N GLN A 168 21.92 1.01 -14.87
CA GLN A 168 22.73 -0.21 -14.77
C GLN A 168 24.16 0.11 -14.29
N THR A 169 24.77 1.20 -14.77
CA THR A 169 26.09 1.65 -14.33
C THR A 169 26.09 2.05 -12.85
N ARG A 170 25.03 2.72 -12.38
CA ARG A 170 24.87 3.08 -10.98
C ARG A 170 24.73 1.84 -10.09
N ILE A 171 23.91 0.86 -10.48
CA ILE A 171 23.74 -0.41 -9.76
C ILE A 171 25.07 -1.17 -9.75
N ARG A 172 25.78 -1.23 -10.88
CA ARG A 172 27.08 -1.90 -10.98
C ARG A 172 28.09 -1.32 -9.99
N LYS A 173 28.26 0.00 -9.97
CA LYS A 173 29.15 0.68 -9.00
C LYS A 173 28.74 0.39 -7.55
N PHE A 174 27.45 0.35 -7.26
CA PHE A 174 26.94 0.02 -5.94
C PHE A 174 27.29 -1.42 -5.54
N VAL A 175 27.12 -2.39 -6.45
CA VAL A 175 27.45 -3.80 -6.20
C VAL A 175 28.97 -4.00 -6.08
N GLU A 176 29.76 -3.41 -6.98
CA GLU A 176 31.23 -3.47 -6.98
C GLU A 176 31.87 -2.80 -5.77
N SER A 177 31.15 -1.90 -5.07
CA SER A 177 31.63 -1.31 -3.81
C SER A 177 31.79 -2.33 -2.67
N GLY A 178 31.15 -3.50 -2.78
CA GLY A 178 31.06 -4.48 -1.69
C GLY A 178 30.11 -4.07 -0.55
N GLN A 179 29.56 -2.86 -0.58
CA GLN A 179 28.62 -2.32 0.40
C GLN A 179 27.18 -2.42 -0.12
N LEU A 180 26.66 -3.64 -0.22
CA LEU A 180 25.37 -3.94 -0.86
C LEU A 180 24.13 -3.38 -0.13
N GLY A 181 24.29 -2.79 1.07
CA GLY A 181 23.20 -2.12 1.80
C GLY A 181 21.92 -2.97 1.86
N PRO A 182 20.76 -2.45 1.41
CA PRO A 182 19.50 -3.19 1.39
C PRO A 182 19.51 -4.49 0.58
N PHE A 183 20.46 -4.67 -0.35
CA PHE A 183 20.57 -5.87 -1.18
C PHE A 183 21.52 -6.91 -0.61
N LYS A 184 22.16 -6.65 0.53
CA LYS A 184 23.09 -7.59 1.15
C LYS A 184 22.36 -8.86 1.59
N ASN A 185 22.95 -10.02 1.25
CA ASN A 185 22.42 -11.35 1.59
C ASN A 185 20.97 -11.60 1.10
N GLY A 186 20.54 -10.92 0.04
CA GLY A 186 19.31 -11.28 -0.64
C GLY A 186 19.45 -12.62 -1.37
N TYR A 187 18.31 -13.24 -1.69
CA TYR A 187 18.24 -14.59 -2.28
C TYR A 187 18.48 -14.59 -3.80
N TRP A 188 19.47 -13.83 -4.28
CA TRP A 188 19.64 -13.47 -5.69
C TRP A 188 20.06 -14.64 -6.61
N ASP A 189 20.41 -15.78 -6.06
CA ASP A 189 20.69 -17.03 -6.77
C ASP A 189 19.50 -18.01 -6.75
N ASN A 190 18.40 -17.66 -6.09
CA ASN A 190 17.24 -18.53 -5.96
C ASN A 190 16.53 -18.70 -7.32
N PRO A 191 16.28 -19.94 -7.77
CA PRO A 191 15.59 -20.21 -9.04
C PRO A 191 14.12 -19.78 -9.04
N ALA A 192 13.57 -19.32 -7.91
CA ALA A 192 12.24 -18.72 -7.84
C ALA A 192 12.15 -17.42 -8.66
N TYR A 193 13.23 -16.66 -8.83
CA TYR A 193 13.24 -15.49 -9.72
C TYR A 193 13.13 -15.90 -11.19
N LYS A 194 12.13 -15.37 -11.90
CA LYS A 194 11.81 -15.75 -13.30
C LYS A 194 12.00 -14.64 -14.33
N LEU A 195 12.22 -13.40 -13.88
CA LEU A 195 12.37 -12.28 -14.80
C LEU A 195 13.65 -12.41 -15.65
N PRO A 196 13.59 -12.09 -16.95
CA PRO A 196 14.80 -11.88 -17.74
C PRO A 196 15.54 -10.63 -17.23
N PRO A 197 16.87 -10.54 -17.46
CA PRO A 197 17.67 -9.39 -17.04
C PRO A 197 17.07 -8.03 -17.42
N GLU A 198 16.49 -7.92 -18.62
CA GLU A 198 15.86 -6.69 -19.12
C GLU A 198 14.67 -6.26 -18.27
N ALA A 199 13.82 -7.20 -17.85
CA ALA A 199 12.68 -6.90 -16.98
C ALA A 199 13.13 -6.54 -15.56
N ASP A 200 14.19 -7.18 -15.06
CA ASP A 200 14.81 -6.79 -13.78
C ASP A 200 15.36 -5.36 -13.83
N LEU A 201 16.08 -5.00 -14.91
CA LEU A 201 16.64 -3.64 -15.05
C LEU A 201 15.54 -2.57 -15.17
N MET A 202 14.47 -2.87 -15.91
CA MET A 202 13.29 -2.01 -16.01
C MET A 202 12.65 -1.78 -14.63
N ALA A 203 12.36 -2.86 -13.89
CA ALA A 203 11.74 -2.76 -12.58
C ALA A 203 12.64 -2.08 -11.53
N VAL A 204 13.96 -2.26 -11.58
CA VAL A 204 14.90 -1.52 -10.71
C VAL A 204 14.95 -0.03 -11.07
N ALA A 205 14.82 0.35 -12.35
CA ALA A 205 14.71 1.75 -12.72
C ALA A 205 13.43 2.37 -12.13
N HIS A 206 12.28 1.70 -12.29
CA HIS A 206 11.01 2.17 -11.73
C HIS A 206 10.97 2.14 -10.20
N TYR A 207 11.69 1.23 -9.54
CA TYR A 207 11.92 1.28 -8.09
C TYR A 207 12.56 2.61 -7.67
N LEU A 208 13.58 3.07 -8.40
CA LEU A 208 14.27 4.33 -8.09
C LEU A 208 13.38 5.54 -8.40
N GLU A 209 12.64 5.50 -9.52
CA GLU A 209 11.67 6.55 -9.86
C GLU A 209 10.55 6.66 -8.82
N ALA A 210 10.02 5.52 -8.36
CA ALA A 210 9.01 5.46 -7.31
C ALA A 210 9.53 6.07 -6.00
N LEU A 211 10.79 5.79 -5.63
CA LEU A 211 11.42 6.34 -4.44
C LEU A 211 11.54 7.87 -4.49
N ASP A 212 11.83 8.40 -5.67
CA ASP A 212 11.90 9.83 -5.91
C ASP A 212 10.50 10.46 -5.90
N LEU A 213 9.52 9.89 -6.60
CA LEU A 213 8.21 10.54 -6.79
C LEU A 213 7.27 10.44 -5.60
N GLN A 214 7.38 9.40 -4.77
CA GLN A 214 6.47 9.21 -3.63
C GLN A 214 6.46 10.39 -2.64
N LYS A 215 7.58 11.13 -2.52
CA LYS A 215 7.71 12.32 -1.66
C LYS A 215 6.87 13.50 -2.15
N ASP A 216 6.54 13.53 -3.43
CA ASP A 216 5.76 14.59 -4.06
C ASP A 216 4.26 14.32 -3.94
N PHE A 217 3.85 13.04 -3.99
CA PHE A 217 2.45 12.61 -3.80
C PHE A 217 1.90 13.07 -2.44
N VAL A 218 2.69 12.86 -1.38
CA VAL A 218 2.28 13.19 -0.01
C VAL A 218 2.15 14.70 0.24
N LYS A 219 2.60 15.57 -0.67
CA LYS A 219 2.43 17.02 -0.50
C LYS A 219 0.96 17.45 -0.52
N VAL A 220 0.05 16.62 -1.04
CA VAL A 220 -1.40 16.83 -0.90
C VAL A 220 -1.83 16.76 0.59
N HIS A 221 -1.32 15.78 1.35
CA HIS A 221 -1.51 15.75 2.81
C HIS A 221 -0.88 16.98 3.49
N THR A 222 0.27 17.45 3.03
CA THR A 222 0.91 18.65 3.58
C THR A 222 0.05 19.90 3.39
N VAL A 223 -0.62 20.04 2.24
CA VAL A 223 -1.52 21.19 1.98
C VAL A 223 -2.76 21.14 2.89
N PHE A 224 -3.41 19.97 3.02
CA PHE A 224 -4.68 19.87 3.76
C PHE A 224 -4.52 19.64 5.26
N GLY A 225 -3.47 18.93 5.67
CA GLY A 225 -3.21 18.51 7.05
C GLY A 225 -1.89 19.02 7.62
N GLY A 226 -1.15 19.86 6.90
CA GLY A 226 0.06 20.55 7.38
C GLY A 226 1.36 19.74 7.32
N LYS A 227 1.30 18.40 7.27
CA LYS A 227 2.48 17.52 7.20
C LYS A 227 2.15 16.12 6.71
N ASN A 228 3.18 15.38 6.31
CA ASN A 228 3.16 13.93 6.13
C ASN A 228 4.54 13.36 6.54
N PRO A 229 4.62 12.25 7.29
CA PRO A 229 3.52 11.50 7.90
C PRO A 229 2.77 12.27 9.00
N HIS A 230 1.63 11.74 9.42
CA HIS A 230 0.72 12.24 10.46
C HIS A 230 0.10 13.63 10.19
N PRO A 231 -0.69 13.79 9.10
CA PRO A 231 -1.46 15.01 8.83
C PRO A 231 -2.53 15.28 9.90
N ASN A 232 -2.82 16.56 10.17
CA ASN A 232 -3.82 16.94 11.15
C ASN A 232 -5.26 16.72 10.64
N TYR A 233 -6.12 16.23 11.53
CA TYR A 233 -7.57 16.12 11.33
C TYR A 233 -8.34 16.95 12.37
N LEU A 234 -9.67 17.03 12.24
CA LEU A 234 -10.52 17.78 13.16
C LEU A 234 -11.91 17.16 13.24
N VAL A 235 -12.40 16.84 14.44
CA VAL A 235 -13.81 16.46 14.64
C VAL A 235 -14.72 17.60 14.18
N GLY A 236 -15.67 17.31 13.30
CA GLY A 236 -16.60 18.29 12.72
C GLY A 236 -16.16 18.89 11.38
N GLY A 237 -14.96 18.60 10.89
CA GLY A 237 -14.53 19.06 9.57
C GLY A 237 -13.05 18.88 9.26
N VAL A 238 -12.41 19.95 8.80
CA VAL A 238 -10.97 20.02 8.49
C VAL A 238 -10.42 21.37 8.97
N PRO A 239 -9.15 21.44 9.41
CA PRO A 239 -8.56 22.69 9.90
C PRO A 239 -8.14 23.66 8.79
N CYS A 240 -8.05 23.19 7.55
CA CYS A 240 -7.60 23.97 6.40
C CYS A 240 -8.71 24.85 5.81
N ALA A 241 -8.96 26.00 6.46
CA ALA A 241 -9.96 26.98 6.02
C ALA A 241 -9.69 27.47 4.57
N ILE A 242 -10.79 27.78 3.88
CA ILE A 242 -10.79 28.14 2.45
C ILE A 242 -11.06 29.63 2.30
N ASN A 243 -10.19 30.35 1.60
CA ASN A 243 -10.40 31.73 1.16
C ASN A 243 -9.76 31.92 -0.22
N MET A 244 -10.57 32.12 -1.26
CA MET A 244 -10.10 32.20 -2.65
C MET A 244 -9.68 33.62 -3.06
N ASP A 245 -10.47 34.61 -2.64
CA ASP A 245 -10.43 35.97 -3.17
C ASP A 245 -10.79 37.05 -2.14
N GLY A 246 -11.17 36.66 -0.92
CA GLY A 246 -11.42 37.59 0.17
C GLY A 246 -10.14 38.20 0.75
N ASP A 247 -10.32 39.13 1.68
CA ASP A 247 -9.20 39.78 2.37
C ASP A 247 -8.27 38.75 3.01
N LEU A 248 -6.97 38.96 2.86
CA LEU A 248 -5.92 38.06 3.36
C LEU A 248 -6.00 36.62 2.82
N SER A 249 -6.59 36.38 1.64
CA SER A 249 -6.66 35.05 0.98
C SER A 249 -5.30 34.38 0.81
N ALA A 250 -4.25 35.15 0.57
CA ALA A 250 -2.88 34.65 0.50
C ALA A 250 -2.40 33.99 1.81
N GLY A 251 -2.95 34.40 2.97
CA GLY A 251 -2.63 33.84 4.29
C GLY A 251 -3.56 32.70 4.72
N ALA A 252 -4.60 32.38 3.95
CA ALA A 252 -5.49 31.27 4.27
C ALA A 252 -4.83 29.92 3.94
N PRO A 253 -5.13 28.85 4.70
CA PRO A 253 -4.60 27.51 4.43
C PRO A 253 -4.88 27.04 3.00
N LEU A 254 -6.06 27.33 2.46
CA LEU A 254 -6.44 27.00 1.08
C LEU A 254 -6.88 28.24 0.30
N ASN A 255 -6.20 28.47 -0.82
CA ASN A 255 -6.52 29.45 -1.84
C ASN A 255 -6.30 28.83 -3.23
N MET A 256 -6.48 29.61 -4.30
CA MET A 256 -6.41 29.08 -5.67
C MET A 256 -5.04 28.49 -6.03
N GLU A 257 -3.95 29.10 -5.57
CA GLU A 257 -2.61 28.57 -5.85
C GLU A 257 -2.36 27.23 -5.14
N ARG A 258 -2.84 27.07 -3.89
CA ARG A 258 -2.79 25.78 -3.18
C ARG A 258 -3.61 24.69 -3.90
N LEU A 259 -4.78 25.03 -4.44
CA LEU A 259 -5.61 24.09 -5.19
C LEU A 259 -4.95 23.69 -6.53
N ASN A 260 -4.34 24.64 -7.24
CA ASN A 260 -3.56 24.35 -8.46
C ASN A 260 -2.38 23.42 -8.14
N PHE A 261 -1.71 23.65 -7.01
CA PHE A 261 -0.64 22.79 -6.54
C PHE A 261 -1.13 21.36 -6.27
N VAL A 262 -2.26 21.19 -5.57
CA VAL A 262 -2.87 19.87 -5.31
C VAL A 262 -3.24 19.17 -6.62
N LYS A 263 -3.85 19.88 -7.58
CA LYS A 263 -4.21 19.33 -8.89
C LYS A 263 -2.99 18.78 -9.63
N ALA A 264 -1.88 19.51 -9.65
CA ALA A 264 -0.65 19.07 -10.29
C ALA A 264 -0.11 17.76 -9.67
N ARG A 265 -0.14 17.63 -8.33
CA ARG A 265 0.27 16.39 -7.65
C ARG A 265 -0.66 15.21 -7.97
N ILE A 266 -1.97 15.47 -8.08
CA ILE A 266 -2.95 14.44 -8.47
C ILE A 266 -2.68 13.95 -9.89
N ASP A 267 -2.39 14.85 -10.83
CA ASP A 267 -2.08 14.47 -12.21
C ASP A 267 -0.79 13.63 -12.29
N GLU A 268 0.23 13.97 -11.52
CA GLU A 268 1.46 13.19 -11.39
C GLU A 268 1.19 11.79 -10.83
N MET A 269 0.38 11.68 -9.77
CA MET A 269 -0.04 10.40 -9.19
C MET A 269 -0.75 9.52 -10.21
N VAL A 270 -1.73 10.08 -10.93
CA VAL A 270 -2.49 9.36 -11.97
C VAL A 270 -1.57 8.92 -13.11
N ALA A 271 -0.69 9.80 -13.59
CA ALA A 271 0.26 9.49 -14.65
C ALA A 271 1.23 8.38 -14.24
N PHE A 272 1.76 8.42 -13.02
CA PHE A 272 2.67 7.38 -12.53
C PHE A 272 1.96 6.03 -12.37
N CYS A 273 0.75 6.00 -11.82
CA CYS A 273 0.00 4.75 -11.69
C CYS A 273 -0.30 4.12 -13.06
N ASN A 274 -0.75 4.92 -14.02
CA ASN A 274 -1.15 4.43 -15.34
C ASN A 274 0.03 4.04 -16.23
N ASN A 275 1.16 4.74 -16.12
CA ASN A 275 2.30 4.56 -17.02
C ASN A 275 3.46 3.76 -16.40
N VAL A 276 3.44 3.50 -15.08
CA VAL A 276 4.55 2.81 -14.41
C VAL A 276 4.02 1.67 -13.54
N LEU A 277 3.26 1.95 -12.47
CA LEU A 277 2.80 0.92 -11.52
C LEU A 277 1.97 -0.19 -12.18
N ILE A 278 0.87 0.16 -12.86
CA ILE A 278 -0.04 -0.84 -13.45
C ILE A 278 0.67 -1.64 -14.56
N PRO A 279 1.35 -1.01 -15.54
CA PRO A 279 2.11 -1.75 -16.55
C PRO A 279 3.15 -2.71 -15.99
N ASP A 280 3.90 -2.30 -14.96
CA ASP A 280 4.90 -3.17 -14.31
C ASP A 280 4.26 -4.39 -13.65
N VAL A 281 3.19 -4.19 -12.87
CA VAL A 281 2.47 -5.29 -12.22
C VAL A 281 1.99 -6.30 -13.27
N LEU A 282 1.40 -5.82 -14.37
CA LEU A 282 0.92 -6.68 -15.46
C LEU A 282 2.07 -7.41 -16.18
N ALA A 283 3.17 -6.71 -16.45
CA ALA A 283 4.35 -7.28 -17.10
C ALA A 283 4.99 -8.35 -16.20
N ILE A 284 5.24 -8.05 -14.93
CA ILE A 284 5.80 -9.00 -13.95
C ILE A 284 4.89 -10.20 -13.81
N ALA A 285 3.58 -10.01 -13.62
CA ALA A 285 2.62 -11.11 -13.54
C ALA A 285 2.69 -12.04 -14.78
N SER A 286 2.97 -11.51 -15.96
CA SER A 286 3.09 -12.31 -17.19
C SER A 286 4.28 -13.28 -17.20
N PHE A 287 5.33 -13.02 -16.41
CA PHE A 287 6.48 -13.91 -16.21
C PHE A 287 6.28 -14.93 -15.09
N TYR A 288 5.32 -14.69 -14.19
CA TYR A 288 5.00 -15.54 -13.05
C TYR A 288 3.65 -16.26 -13.18
N LYS A 289 3.21 -16.55 -14.42
CA LYS A 289 1.92 -17.21 -14.70
C LYS A 289 1.74 -18.58 -14.03
N ASP A 290 2.85 -19.27 -13.76
CA ASP A 290 2.85 -20.58 -13.09
C ASP A 290 2.89 -20.45 -11.55
N TRP A 291 3.06 -19.22 -11.03
CA TRP A 291 3.00 -18.93 -9.59
C TRP A 291 1.59 -18.44 -9.24
N LEU A 292 0.63 -19.38 -9.19
CA LEU A 292 -0.77 -19.11 -8.83
C LEU A 292 -1.09 -19.47 -7.37
N TYR A 293 -0.05 -19.56 -6.54
CA TYR A 293 -0.16 -19.88 -5.12
C TYR A 293 -0.58 -18.65 -4.30
N GLY A 294 -0.97 -18.86 -3.04
CA GLY A 294 -1.22 -17.77 -2.08
C GLY A 294 -2.66 -17.23 -2.03
N GLY A 295 -3.60 -17.82 -2.77
CA GLY A 295 -5.01 -17.36 -2.76
C GLY A 295 -5.68 -17.42 -1.38
N GLY A 296 -5.39 -18.46 -0.58
CA GLY A 296 -5.87 -18.58 0.80
C GLY A 296 -7.39 -18.39 0.93
N LEU A 297 -7.81 -17.60 1.92
CA LEU A 297 -9.22 -17.24 2.09
C LEU A 297 -9.75 -16.29 1.00
N GLY A 298 -8.89 -15.61 0.24
CA GLY A 298 -9.32 -14.69 -0.81
C GLY A 298 -10.15 -15.36 -1.93
N ALA A 299 -10.02 -16.68 -2.09
CA ALA A 299 -10.86 -17.45 -3.01
C ALA A 299 -12.27 -17.77 -2.46
N TYR A 300 -12.46 -17.68 -1.13
CA TYR A 300 -13.65 -18.20 -0.44
C TYR A 300 -14.40 -17.11 0.32
N SER A 301 -13.71 -16.36 1.18
CA SER A 301 -14.32 -15.42 2.11
C SER A 301 -13.58 -14.09 2.10
N VAL A 302 -14.28 -13.05 1.66
CA VAL A 302 -13.75 -11.67 1.57
C VAL A 302 -14.77 -10.68 2.16
N MET A 303 -14.27 -9.59 2.73
CA MET A 303 -15.09 -8.55 3.33
C MET A 303 -14.46 -7.17 3.13
N ASP A 304 -15.27 -6.17 2.84
CA ASP A 304 -14.94 -4.77 2.99
C ASP A 304 -16.15 -4.00 3.55
N TYR A 305 -15.92 -2.95 4.33
CA TYR A 305 -17.03 -2.15 4.84
C TYR A 305 -17.71 -1.36 3.73
N GLY A 306 -17.03 -1.01 2.65
CA GLY A 306 -17.44 -0.12 1.59
C GLY A 306 -16.98 1.32 1.85
N ALA A 307 -16.56 2.00 0.79
CA ALA A 307 -15.98 3.33 0.86
C ALA A 307 -16.26 4.21 -0.36
N TYR A 308 -15.96 5.50 -0.21
CA TYR A 308 -16.02 6.52 -1.26
C TYR A 308 -17.42 6.70 -1.86
N PRO A 309 -18.44 7.08 -1.06
CA PRO A 309 -19.76 7.33 -1.59
C PRO A 309 -19.75 8.54 -2.53
N LYS A 310 -20.45 8.43 -3.68
CA LYS A 310 -20.64 9.59 -4.58
C LYS A 310 -21.50 10.67 -3.94
N VAL A 311 -22.46 10.28 -3.10
CA VAL A 311 -23.33 11.18 -2.34
C VAL A 311 -23.01 11.01 -0.87
N ASN A 312 -22.54 12.07 -0.22
CA ASN A 312 -22.10 12.02 1.17
C ASN A 312 -23.19 11.44 2.09
N TYR A 313 -22.81 10.48 2.94
CA TYR A 313 -23.68 9.68 3.82
C TYR A 313 -24.66 8.71 3.15
N ASP A 314 -24.68 8.59 1.82
CA ASP A 314 -25.45 7.57 1.11
C ASP A 314 -24.55 6.40 0.69
N LYS A 315 -24.57 5.36 1.52
CA LYS A 315 -23.77 4.15 1.34
C LYS A 315 -24.10 3.37 0.06
N SER A 316 -25.33 3.49 -0.46
CA SER A 316 -25.73 2.83 -1.71
C SER A 316 -24.95 3.36 -2.93
N THR A 317 -24.28 4.51 -2.77
CA THR A 317 -23.48 5.16 -3.81
C THR A 317 -21.97 4.95 -3.66
N ASP A 318 -21.54 4.04 -2.77
CA ASP A 318 -20.13 3.67 -2.58
C ASP A 318 -19.49 3.29 -3.93
N GLN A 319 -18.37 3.94 -4.27
CA GLN A 319 -17.60 3.62 -5.47
C GLN A 319 -16.77 2.35 -5.29
N LEU A 320 -16.42 2.01 -4.05
CA LEU A 320 -15.94 0.70 -3.64
C LEU A 320 -17.03 0.10 -2.75
N PRO A 321 -18.02 -0.60 -3.33
CA PRO A 321 -19.10 -1.20 -2.54
C PRO A 321 -18.54 -2.31 -1.64
N GLY A 322 -18.99 -2.30 -0.39
CA GLY A 322 -18.63 -3.31 0.61
C GLY A 322 -19.58 -4.50 0.64
N GLY A 323 -19.47 -5.29 1.70
CA GLY A 323 -20.24 -6.51 1.96
C GLY A 323 -19.33 -7.69 2.29
N VAL A 324 -19.95 -8.85 2.51
CA VAL A 324 -19.26 -10.11 2.81
C VAL A 324 -19.61 -11.14 1.75
N ILE A 325 -18.61 -11.78 1.17
CA ILE A 325 -18.77 -13.02 0.39
C ILE A 325 -18.26 -14.15 1.27
N LEU A 326 -18.98 -15.26 1.32
CA LEU A 326 -18.61 -16.46 2.08
C LEU A 326 -18.64 -17.69 1.18
N ASN A 327 -17.77 -18.66 1.49
CA ASN A 327 -17.74 -19.99 0.86
C ASN A 327 -17.60 -19.96 -0.68
N GLY A 328 -17.06 -18.89 -1.25
CA GLY A 328 -16.88 -18.72 -2.69
C GLY A 328 -18.18 -18.49 -3.45
N ASN A 329 -19.28 -18.12 -2.79
CA ASN A 329 -20.54 -17.80 -3.47
C ASN A 329 -20.58 -16.33 -3.91
N TRP A 330 -20.02 -16.02 -5.07
CA TRP A 330 -19.97 -14.64 -5.59
C TRP A 330 -21.32 -14.11 -6.09
N ASN A 331 -22.37 -14.95 -6.13
CA ASN A 331 -23.72 -14.53 -6.48
C ASN A 331 -24.48 -13.93 -5.28
N GLU A 332 -23.90 -13.99 -4.08
CA GLU A 332 -24.52 -13.52 -2.85
C GLU A 332 -23.52 -12.65 -2.08
N VAL A 333 -23.88 -11.39 -1.89
CA VAL A 333 -23.10 -10.43 -1.10
C VAL A 333 -23.93 -10.06 0.11
N PHE A 334 -23.51 -10.53 1.28
CA PHE A 334 -24.18 -10.22 2.54
C PHE A 334 -23.86 -8.77 2.96
N PRO A 335 -24.82 -8.02 3.51
CA PRO A 335 -24.53 -6.73 4.12
C PRO A 335 -23.64 -6.92 5.35
N VAL A 336 -22.81 -5.92 5.65
CA VAL A 336 -22.04 -5.84 6.89
C VAL A 336 -22.53 -4.63 7.69
N ASP A 337 -22.95 -4.85 8.93
CA ASP A 337 -23.35 -3.81 9.87
C ASP A 337 -22.37 -3.76 11.05
N PRO A 338 -21.48 -2.74 11.12
CA PRO A 338 -20.55 -2.60 12.23
C PRO A 338 -21.21 -2.27 13.58
N ARG A 339 -22.55 -2.14 13.63
CA ARG A 339 -23.32 -1.95 14.87
C ARG A 339 -23.96 -3.22 15.40
N ASP A 340 -24.02 -4.29 14.61
CA ASP A 340 -24.64 -5.54 15.02
C ASP A 340 -23.66 -6.35 15.86
N PRO A 341 -23.94 -6.63 17.15
CA PRO A 341 -23.06 -7.42 18.00
C PRO A 341 -23.06 -8.92 17.65
N GLU A 342 -24.01 -9.38 16.84
CA GLU A 342 -24.16 -10.80 16.44
C GLU A 342 -23.55 -11.11 15.06
N GLN A 343 -23.07 -10.09 14.33
CA GLN A 343 -22.32 -10.24 13.07
C GLN A 343 -20.82 -10.37 13.31
#